data_AF-A0A1G3YX95-F1
#
_entry.id   AF-A0A1G3YX95-F1
#
_cell.length_a   1.000
_cell.length_b   1.000
_cell.length_c   1.000
_cell.angle_alpha   90.00
_cell.angle_beta   90.00
_cell.angle_gamma   90.00
#
_symmetry.space_group_name_H-M   'P 1'
#
loop_
_entity.id
_entity.type
_entity.pdbx_description
1 polymer ?
#
loop_
_entity_poly.entity_id
_entity_poly.type
_entity_poly.pdbx_seq_one_letter_code
_entity_poly.pdbx_strand_id
1 'polypeptide(L)'
;MLLFFLPGCSFKGSQAIEPPPTPPLSRSIGFAVVVASYAQVLERPGDGVALGYYRRGSIVPVSERTFAGLNGHRMLWIRNEGKEPGWIKEADARLYESEAKAKTAAAELLK
;
A
#
# COMPACT_ATOMS: atom_id res chain seq x y z
N MET A 1 14.38 -40.03 40.90
CA MET A 1 14.94 -38.68 40.66
C MET A 1 15.29 -38.61 39.18
N LEU A 2 14.36 -38.11 38.35
CA LEU A 2 14.49 -38.07 36.88
C LEU A 2 15.07 -36.71 36.49
N LEU A 3 16.29 -36.67 35.94
CA LEU A 3 16.88 -35.47 35.35
C LEU A 3 16.33 -35.28 33.91
N PHE A 4 15.55 -34.23 33.71
CA PHE A 4 15.13 -33.76 32.39
C PHE A 4 16.25 -32.91 31.77
N PHE A 5 16.92 -33.44 30.74
CA PHE A 5 17.82 -32.68 29.87
C PHE A 5 17.00 -32.01 28.76
N LEU A 6 16.99 -30.68 28.73
CA LEU A 6 16.45 -29.89 27.62
C LEU A 6 17.59 -29.53 26.65
N PRO A 7 17.56 -29.95 25.38
CA PRO A 7 18.54 -29.50 24.39
C PRO A 7 18.23 -28.04 24.02
N GLY A 8 19.15 -27.13 24.34
CA GLY A 8 19.07 -25.72 23.93
C GLY A 8 19.32 -25.58 22.43
N CYS A 9 18.44 -24.86 21.74
CA CYS A 9 18.66 -24.43 20.35
C CYS A 9 19.87 -23.48 20.28
N SER A 10 20.91 -23.88 19.54
CA SER A 10 22.02 -23.00 19.19
C SER A 10 21.58 -22.07 18.06
N PHE A 11 21.51 -20.77 18.34
CA PHE A 11 21.24 -19.73 17.35
C PHE A 11 22.46 -19.60 16.41
N LYS A 12 22.35 -20.13 15.19
CA LYS A 12 23.34 -19.93 14.13
C LYS A 12 23.19 -18.50 13.61
N GLY A 13 24.25 -17.70 13.78
CA GLY A 13 24.27 -16.27 13.45
C GLY A 13 23.78 -15.95 12.04
N SER A 14 23.06 -14.84 11.95
CA SER A 14 22.51 -14.28 10.72
C SER A 14 23.62 -14.04 9.69
N GLN A 15 23.56 -14.71 8.54
CA GLN A 15 24.37 -14.32 7.39
C GLN A 15 23.90 -12.93 6.92
N ALA A 16 24.85 -12.01 6.76
CA ALA A 16 24.58 -10.69 6.20
C ALA A 16 24.27 -10.86 4.71
N ILE A 17 23.01 -10.69 4.34
CA ILE A 17 22.59 -10.67 2.94
C ILE A 17 22.93 -9.28 2.41
N GLU A 18 23.92 -9.17 1.54
CA GLU A 18 24.21 -7.94 0.80
C GLU A 18 23.21 -7.82 -0.37
N PRO A 19 22.33 -6.81 -0.39
CA PRO A 19 21.43 -6.61 -1.51
C PRO A 19 22.23 -6.21 -2.76
N PRO A 20 21.73 -6.52 -3.97
CA PRO A 20 22.36 -6.10 -5.22
C PRO A 20 22.48 -4.57 -5.28
N PRO A 21 23.55 -4.05 -5.93
CA PRO A 21 23.85 -2.61 -5.97
C PRO A 21 22.81 -1.81 -6.78
N THR A 22 22.04 -2.47 -7.63
CA THR A 22 20.90 -1.89 -8.32
C THR A 22 19.67 -2.01 -7.43
N PRO A 23 19.10 -0.89 -6.93
CA PRO A 23 17.81 -0.96 -6.27
C PRO A 23 16.80 -1.52 -7.27
N PRO A 24 15.84 -2.36 -6.83
CA PRO A 24 14.73 -2.74 -7.70
C PRO A 24 14.13 -1.44 -8.24
N LEU A 25 14.06 -1.31 -9.57
CA LEU A 25 13.32 -0.23 -10.22
C LEU A 25 12.02 -0.06 -9.45
N SER A 26 11.78 1.11 -8.86
CA SER A 26 10.58 1.40 -8.07
C SER A 26 9.38 1.42 -9.01
N ARG A 27 8.99 0.24 -9.49
CA ARG A 27 7.83 0.01 -10.33
C ARG A 27 6.64 0.22 -9.42
N SER A 28 5.66 0.98 -9.90
CA SER A 28 4.33 0.96 -9.31
C SER A 28 3.93 -0.50 -9.07
N ILE A 29 3.54 -0.83 -7.84
CA ILE A 29 3.06 -2.17 -7.47
C ILE A 29 1.70 -2.49 -8.12
N GLY A 30 1.06 -1.48 -8.72
CA GLY A 30 -0.15 -1.60 -9.52
C GLY A 30 -0.80 -0.25 -9.78
N PHE A 31 -2.09 -0.31 -10.10
CA PHE A 31 -2.95 0.85 -10.32
C PHE A 31 -4.18 0.73 -9.43
N ALA A 32 -4.67 1.84 -8.91
CA ALA A 32 -5.90 1.92 -8.14
C ALA A 32 -6.97 2.68 -8.92
N VAL A 33 -8.18 2.15 -8.96
CA VAL A 33 -9.38 2.86 -9.44
C VAL A 33 -10.17 3.34 -8.22
N VAL A 34 -10.39 4.64 -8.12
CA VAL A 34 -11.18 5.24 -7.04
C VAL A 34 -12.64 4.85 -7.20
N VAL A 35 -13.21 4.19 -6.21
CA VAL A 35 -14.61 3.70 -6.22
C VAL A 35 -15.54 4.54 -5.35
N ALA A 36 -14.99 5.18 -4.31
CA ALA A 36 -15.72 6.19 -3.53
C ALA A 36 -16.03 7.41 -4.39
N SER A 37 -17.11 8.14 -4.06
CA SER A 37 -17.46 9.39 -4.75
C SER A 37 -16.30 10.39 -4.72
N TYR A 38 -15.64 10.50 -3.57
CA TYR A 38 -14.44 11.28 -3.33
C TYR A 38 -13.49 10.49 -2.42
N ALA A 39 -12.25 10.31 -2.84
CA ALA A 39 -11.16 9.78 -2.02
C ALA A 39 -10.25 10.93 -1.62
N GLN A 40 -10.09 11.15 -0.32
CA GLN A 40 -9.24 12.20 0.22
C GLN A 40 -7.76 11.78 0.14
N VAL A 41 -6.91 12.68 -0.35
CA VAL A 41 -5.45 12.51 -0.37
C VAL A 41 -4.86 13.18 0.86
N LEU A 42 -4.08 12.43 1.65
CA LEU A 42 -3.37 12.92 2.83
C LEU A 42 -1.85 12.92 2.61
N GLU A 43 -1.16 13.85 3.27
CA GLU A 43 0.31 13.89 3.29
C GLU A 43 0.92 12.65 3.96
N ARG A 44 0.30 12.16 5.03
CA ARG A 44 0.69 10.98 5.79
C ARG A 44 -0.52 10.08 6.03
N PRO A 45 -0.35 8.76 6.07
CA PRO A 45 -1.46 7.85 6.25
C PRO A 45 -1.94 7.92 7.72
N GLY A 46 -3.25 7.90 7.94
CA GLY A 46 -3.85 8.07 9.25
C GLY A 46 -4.33 9.50 9.47
N ASP A 47 -3.46 10.34 10.03
CA ASP A 47 -3.78 11.68 10.56
C ASP A 47 -3.11 12.83 9.81
N GLY A 48 -2.62 12.58 8.59
CA GLY A 48 -1.99 13.60 7.77
C GLY A 48 -2.93 14.74 7.36
N VAL A 49 -2.34 15.85 6.94
CA VAL A 49 -3.09 17.00 6.40
C VAL A 49 -3.66 16.64 5.03
N ALA A 50 -4.85 17.14 4.72
CA ALA A 50 -5.49 16.99 3.43
C ALA A 50 -4.72 17.76 2.34
N LEU A 51 -4.29 17.05 1.30
CA LEU A 51 -3.63 17.63 0.13
C LEU A 51 -4.60 17.86 -1.03
N GLY A 52 -5.67 17.06 -1.11
CA GLY A 52 -6.63 17.14 -2.21
C GLY A 52 -7.58 15.95 -2.27
N TYR A 53 -8.12 15.67 -3.45
CA TYR A 53 -9.10 14.59 -3.63
C TYR A 53 -9.11 14.02 -5.04
N TYR A 54 -9.34 12.71 -5.12
CA TYR A 54 -9.70 12.03 -6.35
C TYR A 54 -11.19 11.73 -6.41
N ARG A 55 -11.77 11.80 -7.60
CA ARG A 55 -13.19 11.46 -7.83
C ARG A 55 -13.33 10.00 -8.22
N ARG A 56 -14.54 9.45 -8.05
CA ARG A 56 -14.93 8.15 -8.58
C ARG A 56 -14.50 7.98 -10.04
N GLY A 57 -13.92 6.84 -10.37
CA GLY A 57 -13.40 6.51 -11.70
C GLY A 57 -11.97 7.00 -11.97
N SER A 58 -11.38 7.82 -11.08
CA SER A 58 -9.97 8.22 -11.21
C SER A 58 -9.06 7.00 -11.14
N ILE A 59 -8.06 6.96 -12.01
CA ILE A 59 -7.05 5.89 -12.03
C ILE A 59 -5.73 6.50 -11.56
N VAL A 60 -5.11 5.90 -10.55
CA VAL A 60 -3.84 6.37 -9.99
C VAL A 60 -2.81 5.23 -9.94
N PRO A 61 -1.54 5.45 -10.32
CA PRO A 61 -0.48 4.49 -10.05
C PRO A 61 -0.24 4.38 -8.54
N VAL A 62 0.11 3.18 -8.07
CA VAL A 62 0.35 2.92 -6.64
C VAL A 62 1.79 2.45 -6.45
N SER A 63 2.52 3.08 -5.53
CA SER A 63 3.92 2.73 -5.23
C SER A 63 4.06 1.91 -3.95
N GLU A 64 3.18 2.09 -2.98
CA GLU A 64 3.33 1.53 -1.64
C GLU A 64 1.98 1.23 -0.98
N ARG A 65 1.97 0.28 -0.03
CA ARG A 65 0.85 0.00 0.88
C ARG A 65 1.38 -0.03 2.31
N THR A 66 0.64 0.54 3.24
CA THR A 66 1.01 0.50 4.66
C THR A 66 -0.22 0.45 5.57
N PHE A 67 -0.06 -0.18 6.73
CA PHE A 67 -1.07 -0.14 7.79
C PHE A 67 -0.78 1.03 8.72
N ALA A 68 -1.70 1.97 8.80
CA ALA A 68 -1.58 3.15 9.65
C ALA A 68 -2.96 3.61 10.13
N GLY A 69 -2.98 4.38 11.21
CA GLY A 69 -4.21 4.90 11.78
C GLY A 69 -4.01 5.44 13.18
N LEU A 70 -5.04 6.12 13.69
CA LEU A 70 -5.01 6.79 14.99
C LEU A 70 -5.85 5.99 16.00
N ASN A 71 -5.51 6.07 17.29
CA ASN A 71 -6.31 5.56 18.41
C ASN A 71 -6.71 4.07 18.28
N GLY A 72 -5.79 3.22 17.80
CA GLY A 72 -6.02 1.79 17.64
C GLY A 72 -6.80 1.38 16.39
N HIS A 73 -7.38 2.33 15.65
CA HIS A 73 -8.05 2.05 14.37
C HIS A 73 -7.04 2.05 13.23
N ARG A 74 -6.33 0.93 13.04
CA ARG A 74 -5.45 0.74 11.88
C ARG A 74 -6.26 0.39 10.64
N MET A 75 -6.01 1.12 9.57
CA MET A 75 -6.56 0.86 8.24
C MET A 75 -5.41 0.66 7.25
N LEU A 76 -5.72 0.05 6.12
CA LEU A 76 -4.78 -0.06 5.02
C LEU A 76 -4.82 1.22 4.18
N TRP A 77 -3.64 1.75 3.89
CA TRP A 77 -3.43 2.94 3.07
C TRP A 77 -2.58 2.59 1.87
N ILE A 78 -2.81 3.29 0.77
CA ILE A 78 -2.03 3.16 -0.45
C ILE A 78 -1.44 4.50 -0.84
N ARG A 79 -0.18 4.49 -1.25
CA ARG A 79 0.53 5.69 -1.74
C ARG A 79 0.29 5.81 -3.23
N ASN A 80 -0.40 6.87 -3.62
CA ASN A 80 -0.71 7.19 -5.00
C ASN A 80 0.37 8.12 -5.58
N GLU A 81 0.74 7.87 -6.84
CA GLU A 81 1.72 8.65 -7.61
C GLU A 81 1.06 9.40 -8.77
N GLY A 82 -0.22 9.76 -8.63
CA GLY A 82 -0.97 10.48 -9.65
C GLY A 82 -0.67 11.99 -9.66
N LYS A 83 -1.59 12.77 -10.23
CA LYS A 83 -1.50 14.25 -10.27
C LYS A 83 -1.33 14.90 -8.87
N GLU A 84 -1.95 14.33 -7.84
CA GLU A 84 -1.90 14.77 -6.45
C GLU A 84 -1.36 13.61 -5.61
N PRO A 85 -0.01 13.44 -5.56
CA PRO A 85 0.60 12.32 -4.88
C PRO A 85 0.39 12.40 -3.37
N GLY A 86 0.23 11.24 -2.73
CA GLY A 86 -0.07 11.14 -1.31
C GLY A 86 -0.80 9.86 -0.94
N TRP A 87 -1.35 9.82 0.27
CA TRP A 87 -1.98 8.63 0.83
C TRP A 87 -3.49 8.69 0.69
N ILE A 88 -4.08 7.63 0.12
CA ILE A 88 -5.52 7.41 0.12
C ILE A 88 -5.85 6.12 0.88
N LYS A 89 -7.04 6.05 1.46
CA LYS A 89 -7.50 4.82 2.12
C LYS A 89 -7.70 3.76 1.05
N GLU A 90 -7.25 2.54 1.34
CA GLU A 90 -7.42 1.43 0.40
C GLU A 90 -8.91 1.13 0.17
N ALA A 91 -9.75 1.28 1.19
CA ALA A 91 -11.20 1.08 1.09
C ALA A 91 -11.91 2.01 0.07
N ASP A 92 -11.31 3.17 -0.26
CA ASP A 92 -11.88 4.13 -1.21
C ASP A 92 -11.52 3.80 -2.66
N ALA A 93 -10.66 2.80 -2.88
CA ALA A 93 -10.16 2.41 -4.19
C ALA A 93 -10.10 0.88 -4.38
N ARG A 94 -9.94 0.44 -5.63
CA ARG A 94 -9.70 -0.97 -5.97
C ARG A 94 -8.39 -1.10 -6.71
N LEU A 95 -7.53 -2.01 -6.26
CA LEU A 95 -6.22 -2.28 -6.85
C LEU A 95 -6.32 -3.24 -8.04
N TYR A 96 -5.51 -2.98 -9.06
CA TYR A 96 -5.33 -3.78 -10.26
C TYR A 96 -3.84 -3.89 -10.58
N GLU A 97 -3.43 -5.04 -11.09
CA GLU A 97 -2.04 -5.32 -11.46
C GLU A 97 -1.53 -4.51 -12.67
N SER A 98 -2.44 -4.02 -13.53
CA SER A 98 -2.10 -3.34 -14.77
C SER A 98 -3.04 -2.19 -15.07
N GLU A 99 -2.51 -1.20 -15.79
CA GLU A 99 -3.26 0.00 -16.21
C GLU A 99 -4.46 -0.38 -17.10
N ALA A 100 -4.30 -1.36 -17.98
CA ALA A 100 -5.36 -1.82 -18.87
C ALA A 100 -6.56 -2.38 -18.10
N LYS A 101 -6.32 -3.18 -17.04
CA LYS A 101 -7.37 -3.70 -16.15
C LYS A 101 -8.04 -2.56 -15.38
N ALA A 102 -7.26 -1.62 -14.86
CA ALA A 102 -7.78 -0.45 -14.17
C ALA A 102 -8.66 0.42 -15.09
N LYS A 103 -8.23 0.67 -16.33
CA LYS A 103 -9.02 1.42 -17.34
C LYS A 103 -10.34 0.75 -17.65
N THR A 104 -10.32 -0.57 -17.85
CA THR A 104 -11.54 -1.36 -18.10
C THR A 104 -12.50 -1.24 -16.92
N ALA A 105 -12.01 -1.42 -15.69
CA ALA A 105 -12.83 -1.31 -14.49
C ALA A 105 -13.39 0.10 -14.28
N ALA A 106 -12.59 1.15 -14.54
CA ALA A 106 -13.04 2.53 -14.45
C ALA A 106 -14.16 2.85 -15.46
N ALA A 107 -14.05 2.33 -16.68
CA ALA A 107 -15.09 2.48 -17.70
C ALA A 107 -16.41 1.82 -17.26
N GLU A 108 -16.37 0.59 -16.73
CA GLU A 108 -17.58 -0.09 -16.20
C GLU A 108 -18.17 0.62 -14.97
N LEU A 109 -17.34 1.25 -14.14
CA LEU A 109 -17.77 1.93 -12.92
C LEU A 109 -18.59 3.22 -13.18
N LEU A 110 -18.39 3.82 -14.36
CA LEU A 110 -18.97 5.09 -14.80
C LEU A 110 -20.17 4.93 -15.75
N LYS A 111 -20.51 3.70 -16.12
CA LYS A 111 -21.76 3.38 -16.82
C LYS A 111 -22.95 3.46 -15.86
#